data_AF-A0A4P5XKX0-F1
#
_entry.id   AF-A0A4P5XKX0-F1
#
_cell.length_a   1.000
_cell.length_b   1.000
_cell.length_c   1.000
_cell.angle_alpha   90.00
_cell.angle_beta   90.00
_cell.angle_gamma   90.00
#
_symmetry.space_group_name_H-M   'P 1'
#
loop_
_entity.id
_entity.type
_entity.pdbx_description
1 polymer ?
#
loop_
_entity_poly.entity_id
_entity_poly.type
_entity_poly.pdbx_seq_one_letter_code
_entity_poly.pdbx_strand_id
1 'polypeptide(L)'
;MPKTVHNRKSAAFIAGVLGVSTLLALPGCQQFEKYTYRSDVHSQKTITLLDTSTGEKLLTVDIPAGQQLNMVFDNDIQTAEQRGSDVLRWAVRKVGDETVAGGNVMQVPPPSSRRIDMTLRQ
;
A
#
# COMPACT_ATOMS: atom_id res chain seq x y z
N MET A 1 43.93 34.54 -72.84
CA MET A 1 44.52 33.20 -72.69
C MET A 1 44.09 32.60 -71.35
N PRO A 2 43.86 31.28 -71.28
CA PRO A 2 43.13 30.54 -70.22
C PRO A 2 44.08 29.97 -69.12
N LYS A 3 43.62 29.46 -67.98
CA LYS A 3 43.14 28.07 -67.71
C LYS A 3 42.56 28.01 -66.27
N THR A 4 41.34 27.52 -66.06
CA THR A 4 40.95 26.17 -65.52
C THR A 4 41.50 25.87 -64.11
N VAL A 5 40.69 25.49 -63.12
CA VAL A 5 40.37 24.09 -62.68
C VAL A 5 39.28 24.19 -61.57
N HIS A 6 38.05 23.67 -61.72
CA HIS A 6 37.49 22.40 -61.17
C HIS A 6 37.88 22.09 -59.69
N ASN A 7 37.10 21.55 -58.75
CA ASN A 7 35.72 21.09 -58.55
C ASN A 7 35.71 20.42 -57.14
N ARG A 8 34.53 20.28 -56.52
CA ARG A 8 34.15 19.34 -55.42
C ARG A 8 34.60 19.72 -53.99
N LYS A 9 33.88 19.46 -52.88
CA LYS A 9 32.80 18.51 -52.54
C LYS A 9 31.91 19.08 -51.42
N SER A 10 30.66 18.63 -51.43
CA SER A 10 29.62 18.70 -50.40
C SER A 10 30.05 18.16 -49.02
N ALA A 11 29.45 18.68 -47.95
CA ALA A 11 29.13 17.91 -46.75
C ALA A 11 27.94 18.56 -46.02
N ALA A 12 26.88 17.76 -45.86
CA ALA A 12 25.62 18.10 -45.25
C ALA A 12 25.77 18.30 -43.73
N PHE A 13 25.21 19.38 -43.20
CA PHE A 13 25.02 19.56 -41.77
C PHE A 13 23.70 18.89 -41.34
N ILE A 14 23.82 17.77 -40.63
CA ILE A 14 22.70 17.09 -39.98
C ILE A 14 22.27 17.93 -38.78
N ALA A 15 21.08 18.50 -38.84
CA ALA A 15 20.49 19.27 -37.75
C ALA A 15 20.01 18.32 -36.63
N GLY A 16 20.31 18.73 -35.40
CA GLY A 16 20.21 17.94 -34.17
C GLY A 16 18.81 17.50 -33.77
N VAL A 17 18.77 16.34 -33.14
CA VAL A 17 17.60 15.71 -32.53
C VAL A 17 17.10 16.56 -31.36
N LEU A 18 15.91 17.15 -31.48
CA LEU A 18 15.15 17.70 -30.35
C LEU A 18 14.47 16.53 -29.61
N GLY A 19 15.17 15.97 -28.62
CA GLY A 19 14.62 15.01 -27.68
C GLY A 19 13.67 15.70 -26.71
N VAL A 20 12.37 15.69 -26.99
CA VAL A 20 11.33 16.05 -26.01
C VAL A 20 11.18 14.86 -25.07
N SER A 21 11.94 14.87 -23.97
CA SER A 21 11.73 13.96 -22.84
C SER A 21 10.49 14.41 -22.07
N THR A 22 9.32 13.90 -22.48
CA THR A 22 8.11 13.93 -21.67
C THR A 22 8.37 13.15 -20.38
N LEU A 23 8.58 13.88 -19.28
CA LEU A 23 8.52 13.35 -17.92
C LEU A 23 7.12 12.80 -17.68
N LEU A 24 6.95 11.49 -17.88
CA LEU A 24 5.79 10.75 -17.44
C LEU A 24 5.81 10.69 -15.90
N ALA A 25 5.23 11.71 -15.26
CA ALA A 25 4.86 11.63 -13.85
C ALA A 25 3.73 10.59 -13.74
N LEU A 26 4.10 9.33 -13.53
CA LEU A 26 3.13 8.29 -13.19
C LEU A 26 2.51 8.69 -11.84
N PRO A 27 1.17 8.84 -11.76
CA PRO A 27 0.52 9.06 -10.49
C PRO A 27 0.85 7.88 -9.57
N GLY A 28 1.47 8.16 -8.42
CA GLY A 28 1.81 7.13 -7.44
C GLY A 28 0.55 6.38 -7.01
N CYS A 29 0.57 5.05 -7.09
CA CYS A 29 -0.49 4.22 -6.54
C CYS A 29 -0.56 4.44 -5.03
N GLN A 30 -1.59 5.13 -4.55
CA GLN A 30 -1.89 5.18 -3.11
C GLN A 30 -2.40 3.80 -2.68
N GLN A 31 -1.55 3.05 -1.98
CA GLN A 31 -1.89 1.74 -1.46
C GLN A 31 -2.39 1.88 -0.02
N PHE A 32 -3.71 1.74 0.15
CA PHE A 32 -4.34 1.65 1.47
C PHE A 32 -4.37 0.20 1.93
N GLU A 33 -4.19 -0.02 3.23
CA GLU A 33 -4.23 -1.35 3.82
C GLU A 33 -5.64 -1.70 4.30
N LYS A 34 -6.15 -2.83 3.82
CA LYS A 34 -7.43 -3.41 4.23
C LYS A 34 -7.26 -4.91 4.39
N TYR A 35 -7.73 -5.44 5.51
CA TYR A 35 -7.67 -6.86 5.82
C TYR A 35 -9.01 -7.39 6.31
N THR A 36 -9.33 -8.61 5.90
CA THR A 36 -10.54 -9.30 6.31
C THR A 36 -10.21 -10.73 6.71
N TYR A 37 -10.55 -11.10 7.94
CA TYR A 37 -10.31 -12.43 8.49
C TYR A 37 -11.65 -13.10 8.81
N ARG A 38 -12.00 -14.16 8.07
CA ARG A 38 -13.25 -14.91 8.26
C ARG A 38 -13.04 -16.06 9.24
N SER A 39 -13.95 -16.21 10.20
CA SER A 39 -13.95 -17.28 11.20
C SER A 39 -15.16 -18.18 10.96
N ASP A 40 -14.91 -19.46 10.71
CA ASP A 40 -15.96 -20.47 10.55
C ASP A 40 -15.92 -21.48 11.71
N VAL A 41 -16.90 -22.38 11.75
CA VAL A 41 -17.06 -23.35 12.85
C VAL A 41 -15.85 -24.29 12.97
N HIS A 42 -15.19 -24.61 11.85
CA HIS A 42 -14.06 -25.54 11.80
C HIS A 42 -12.70 -24.83 11.86
N SER A 43 -12.67 -23.52 11.66
CA SER A 43 -11.46 -22.70 11.68
C SER A 43 -11.71 -21.38 12.42
N GLN A 44 -11.99 -21.50 13.71
CA GLN A 44 -12.16 -20.34 14.58
C GLN A 44 -10.83 -19.59 14.72
N LYS A 45 -10.86 -18.27 14.48
CA LYS A 45 -9.66 -17.45 14.43
C LYS A 45 -9.62 -16.42 15.54
N THR A 46 -8.41 -16.21 16.06
CA THR A 46 -8.05 -15.07 16.89
C THR A 46 -7.04 -14.23 16.11
N ILE A 47 -7.27 -12.92 16.03
CA ILE A 47 -6.38 -11.97 15.37
C ILE A 47 -5.74 -11.09 16.43
N THR A 48 -4.43 -10.92 16.36
CA THR A 48 -3.67 -10.02 17.24
C THR A 48 -2.90 -9.01 16.40
N LEU A 49 -3.10 -7.72 16.68
CA LEU A 49 -2.21 -6.66 16.19
C LEU A 49 -1.18 -6.36 17.28
N LEU A 50 0.09 -6.32 16.89
CA LEU A 50 1.19 -5.98 17.77
C LEU A 50 2.04 -4.84 17.22
N ASP A 51 2.62 -4.08 18.13
CA ASP A 51 3.72 -3.16 17.87
C ASP A 51 5.04 -3.95 17.91
N THR A 52 5.78 -3.96 16.81
CA THR A 52 7.04 -4.71 16.72
C THR A 52 8.21 -3.98 17.37
N SER A 53 8.10 -2.67 17.60
CA SER A 53 9.14 -1.85 18.24
C SER A 53 9.16 -2.02 19.75
N THR A 54 7.99 -2.24 20.36
CA THR A 54 7.82 -2.41 21.81
C THR A 54 7.49 -3.85 22.20
N GLY A 55 6.96 -4.66 21.28
CA GLY A 55 6.42 -5.99 21.55
C GLY A 55 5.01 -5.98 22.15
N GLU A 56 4.39 -4.80 22.26
CA GLU A 56 3.06 -4.66 22.85
C GLU A 56 1.96 -5.25 21.95
N LYS A 57 1.00 -5.95 22.56
CA LYS A 57 -0.24 -6.39 21.89
C LYS A 57 -1.27 -5.27 22.01
N LEU A 58 -1.55 -4.62 20.88
CA LEU A 58 -2.45 -3.47 20.82
C LEU A 58 -3.91 -3.88 20.73
N LEU A 59 -4.18 -4.97 20.02
CA LEU A 59 -5.54 -5.48 19.79
C LEU A 59 -5.48 -7.01 19.76
N THR A 60 -6.42 -7.66 20.44
CA THR A 60 -6.68 -9.09 20.29
C THR A 60 -8.18 -9.29 20.13
N VAL A 61 -8.59 -9.94 19.04
CA VAL A 61 -10.00 -10.20 18.72
C VAL A 61 -10.19 -11.68 18.47
N ASP A 62 -11.01 -12.29 19.31
CA ASP A 62 -11.61 -13.59 19.08
C ASP A 62 -12.80 -13.43 18.14
N ILE A 63 -12.67 -13.92 16.90
CA ILE A 63 -13.72 -13.76 15.90
C ILE A 63 -14.74 -14.88 16.08
N PRO A 64 -16.02 -14.58 16.37
CA PRO A 64 -17.05 -15.60 16.49
C PRO A 64 -17.21 -16.41 15.21
N ALA A 65 -17.60 -17.69 15.34
CA ALA A 65 -17.89 -18.53 14.17
C ALA A 65 -19.04 -17.92 13.35
N GLY A 66 -18.89 -17.95 12.02
CA GLY A 66 -19.83 -17.32 11.08
C GLY A 66 -19.68 -15.79 10.96
N GLN A 67 -18.65 -15.22 11.58
CA GLN A 67 -18.33 -13.79 11.51
C GLN A 67 -16.94 -13.56 10.90
N GLN A 68 -16.65 -12.30 10.58
CA GLN A 68 -15.36 -11.85 10.10
C GLN A 68 -14.92 -10.58 10.83
N LEU A 69 -13.61 -10.40 10.97
CA LEU A 69 -13.00 -9.15 11.39
C LEU A 69 -12.56 -8.38 10.14
N ASN A 70 -13.07 -7.16 9.99
CA ASN A 70 -12.59 -6.20 8.99
C ASN A 70 -11.67 -5.19 9.66
N MET A 71 -10.56 -4.86 9.02
CA MET A 71 -9.56 -3.90 9.48
C MET A 71 -9.23 -2.97 8.31
N VAL A 72 -9.32 -1.66 8.53
CA VAL A 72 -8.98 -0.63 7.56
C VAL A 72 -8.04 0.36 8.22
N PHE A 73 -6.91 0.61 7.57
CA PHE A 73 -5.97 1.64 7.98
C PHE A 73 -6.22 2.90 7.15
N ASP A 74 -6.39 4.04 7.81
CA ASP A 74 -6.93 5.25 7.19
C ASP A 74 -5.96 5.92 6.21
N ASN A 75 -4.65 5.75 6.42
CA ASN A 75 -3.63 6.40 5.60
C ASN A 75 -3.03 5.41 4.59
N ASP A 76 -2.53 5.95 3.49
CA ASP A 76 -1.61 5.18 2.65
C ASP A 76 -0.30 4.92 3.41
N ILE A 77 0.40 3.86 3.00
CA ILE A 77 1.63 3.40 3.66
C ILE A 77 2.64 4.55 3.84
N GLN A 78 2.91 5.35 2.81
CA GLN A 78 3.94 6.39 2.89
C GLN A 78 3.56 7.48 3.88
N THR A 79 2.30 7.90 3.86
CA THR A 79 1.77 8.90 4.81
C THR A 79 1.85 8.38 6.25
N ALA A 80 1.49 7.12 6.50
CA ALA A 80 1.57 6.51 7.82
C ALA A 80 3.03 6.42 8.33
N GLU A 81 3.96 5.99 7.47
CA GLU A 81 5.40 5.95 7.81
C GLU A 81 5.93 7.34 8.17
N GLN A 82 5.64 8.36 7.35
CA GLN A 82 6.08 9.73 7.61
C GLN A 82 5.53 10.29 8.92
N ARG A 83 4.30 9.92 9.29
CA ARG A 83 3.68 10.32 10.55
C ARG A 83 4.17 9.51 11.74
N GLY A 84 4.85 8.39 11.51
CA GLY A 84 5.22 7.44 12.55
C GLY A 84 4.02 6.83 13.29
N SER A 85 2.82 6.90 12.72
CA SER A 85 1.59 6.31 13.26
C SER A 85 0.47 6.32 12.23
N ASP A 86 -0.56 5.55 12.51
CA ASP A 86 -1.74 5.39 11.67
C ASP A 86 -3.01 5.28 12.51
N VAL A 87 -4.17 5.24 11.86
CA VAL A 87 -5.47 5.01 12.50
C VAL A 87 -6.06 3.72 11.95
N LEU A 88 -6.31 2.78 12.85
CA LEU A 88 -7.03 1.54 12.55
C LEU A 88 -8.51 1.71 12.87
N ARG A 89 -9.35 1.45 11.88
CA ARG A 89 -10.79 1.20 12.06
C ARG A 89 -11.05 -0.28 11.91
N TRP A 90 -11.81 -0.85 12.84
CA TRP A 90 -12.10 -2.27 12.79
C TRP A 90 -13.49 -2.61 13.31
N ALA A 91 -14.05 -3.70 12.77
CA ALA A 91 -15.34 -4.20 13.19
C ALA A 91 -15.44 -5.70 12.98
N VAL A 92 -16.11 -6.37 13.91
CA VAL A 92 -16.59 -7.73 13.67
C VAL A 92 -17.97 -7.66 13.01
N ARG A 93 -18.15 -8.40 11.92
CA ARG A 93 -19.34 -8.40 11.08
C ARG A 93 -19.72 -9.81 10.67
N LYS A 94 -20.94 -10.00 10.15
CA LYS A 94 -21.29 -11.26 9.49
C LYS A 94 -20.40 -11.46 8.26
N VAL A 95 -20.09 -12.72 7.95
CA VAL A 95 -19.31 -13.04 6.74
C VAL A 95 -20.00 -12.44 5.50
N GLY A 96 -19.21 -11.72 4.69
CA GLY A 96 -19.68 -11.04 3.48
C GLY A 96 -19.98 -9.54 3.66
N ASP A 97 -20.07 -9.04 4.90
CA ASP A 97 -20.15 -7.60 5.18
C ASP A 97 -18.74 -7.05 5.40
N GLU A 98 -18.21 -6.30 4.44
CA GLU A 98 -16.86 -5.73 4.44
C GLU A 98 -16.75 -4.36 5.11
N THR A 99 -17.83 -3.87 5.73
CA THR A 99 -17.85 -2.54 6.32
C THR A 99 -17.10 -2.48 7.66
N VAL A 100 -16.56 -1.30 7.95
CA VAL A 100 -16.05 -0.92 9.28
C VAL A 100 -16.84 0.24 9.89
N ALA A 101 -17.91 0.69 9.24
CA ALA A 101 -18.76 1.79 9.71
C ALA A 101 -19.41 1.44 11.05
N GLY A 102 -19.39 2.38 12.00
CA GLY A 102 -19.85 2.14 13.38
C GLY A 102 -19.00 1.12 14.16
N GLY A 103 -17.79 0.83 13.67
CA GLY A 103 -16.80 0.01 14.36
C GLY A 103 -15.98 0.79 15.39
N ASN A 104 -14.94 0.14 15.90
CA ASN A 104 -13.98 0.72 16.82
C ASN A 104 -12.87 1.44 16.04
N VAL A 105 -12.25 2.42 16.68
CA VAL A 105 -11.15 3.22 16.11
C VAL A 105 -10.04 3.34 17.14
N MET A 106 -8.79 3.17 16.72
CA MET A 106 -7.62 3.36 17.58
C MET A 106 -6.39 3.82 16.79
N GLN A 107 -5.48 4.51 17.47
CA GLN A 107 -4.16 4.84 16.91
C GLN A 107 -3.26 3.60 16.99
N VAL A 108 -2.44 3.40 15.96
CA VAL A 108 -1.54 2.25 15.83
C VAL A 108 -0.18 2.69 15.25
N PRO A 109 0.88 1.89 15.41
CA PRO A 109 2.17 2.14 14.77
C PRO A 109 2.06 2.18 13.23
N PRO A 110 3.07 2.74 12.55
CA PRO A 110 3.13 2.72 11.08
C PRO A 110 3.30 1.27 10.57
N PRO A 111 3.09 1.04 9.26
CA PRO A 111 3.17 -0.29 8.65
C PRO A 111 4.45 -1.06 8.99
N SER A 112 5.61 -0.39 8.97
CA SER A 112 6.93 -0.95 9.28
C SER A 112 7.09 -1.44 10.72
N SER A 113 6.27 -0.92 11.63
CA SER A 113 6.38 -1.16 13.08
C SER A 113 5.17 -1.91 13.65
N ARG A 114 4.37 -2.56 12.80
CA ARG A 114 3.23 -3.37 13.22
C ARG A 114 3.23 -4.73 12.54
N ARG A 115 2.65 -5.72 13.21
CA ARG A 115 2.42 -7.06 12.65
C ARG A 115 1.05 -7.58 13.06
N ILE A 116 0.37 -8.25 12.14
CA ILE A 116 -0.90 -8.92 12.39
C ILE A 116 -0.64 -10.42 12.45
N ASP A 117 -0.87 -11.01 13.62
CA ASP A 117 -0.74 -12.43 13.86
C ASP A 117 -2.15 -13.07 13.88
N MET A 118 -2.29 -14.22 13.23
CA MET A 118 -3.51 -15.03 13.24
C MET A 118 -3.23 -16.37 13.91
N THR A 119 -4.06 -16.75 14.87
CA THR A 119 -4.05 -18.08 15.47
C THR A 119 -5.39 -18.78 15.26
N LEU A 120 -5.33 -20.10 15.15
CA LEU A 120 -6.52 -20.96 15.18
C LEU A 120 -6.77 -21.39 16.62
N ARG A 121 -8.02 -21.36 17.05
CA ARG A 121 -8.46 -21.86 18.37
C ARG A 121 -9.29 -23.13 18.20
N GLN A 122 -9.06 -24.10 19.08
CA GLN A 122 -9.73 -25.40 19.09
C GLN A 122 -11.07 -25.32 19.82
#